data_AF-A0A960FA71-F1
#
_entry.id   AF-A0A960FA71-F1
#
_cell.length_a   1.000
_cell.length_b   1.000
_cell.length_c   1.000
_cell.angle_alpha   90.00
_cell.angle_beta   90.00
_cell.angle_gamma   90.00
#
_symmetry.space_group_name_H-M   'P 1'
#
loop_
_entity.id
_entity.type
_entity.pdbx_description
1 polymer ?
#
loop_
_entity_poly.entity_id
_entity_poly.type
_entity_poly.pdbx_seq_one_letter_code
_entity_poly.pdbx_strand_id
1 'polypeptide(L)'
;MGRRVERILGMVLLLVAFTVLMLTDPWPGRQRPQLGSGQVPSEALPLVDVGALGGVELIDRTEAALGRLAYPWQRELAGWELAFLPGRPDLRGLTLPAARRIEIYVRPADDVGIIAHVVAHEIGHAVDLTFNDADDRGAWAEQRELPAAGWWPVEGVHDFDTGAGDWAECFATWQTGSHSLSTVGGRCDAEDLALVARLSHDR
;
A
#
# COMPACT_ATOMS: atom_id res chain seq x y z
N MET A 1 9.75 46.25 -46.76
CA MET A 1 10.33 45.86 -45.44
C MET A 1 9.17 45.62 -44.48
N GLY A 2 8.68 44.38 -44.44
CA GLY A 2 7.39 44.01 -43.85
C GLY A 2 7.54 43.24 -42.53
N ARG A 3 6.61 43.53 -41.61
CA ARG A 3 6.54 43.14 -40.19
C ARG A 3 6.68 41.63 -39.93
N ARG A 4 7.41 41.29 -38.86
CA ARG A 4 7.43 39.97 -38.20
C ARG A 4 6.04 39.68 -37.64
N VAL A 5 5.51 38.48 -37.95
CA VAL A 5 4.30 37.93 -37.34
C VAL A 5 4.72 36.70 -36.55
N GLU A 6 4.48 36.78 -35.26
CA GLU A 6 4.62 35.72 -34.27
C GLU A 6 3.72 34.54 -34.65
N ARG A 7 4.25 33.32 -34.59
CA ARG A 7 3.45 32.10 -34.66
C ARG A 7 3.51 31.39 -33.31
N ILE A 8 2.31 31.21 -32.79
CA ILE A 8 1.93 30.60 -31.52
C ILE A 8 2.39 29.14 -31.48
N LEU A 9 3.16 28.80 -30.46
CA LEU A 9 3.60 27.45 -30.12
C LEU A 9 2.51 26.81 -29.24
N GLY A 10 1.71 25.91 -29.81
CA GLY A 10 0.77 25.06 -29.07
C GLY A 10 1.25 23.62 -29.13
N MET A 11 2.07 23.21 -28.15
CA MET A 11 2.55 21.83 -28.01
C MET A 11 2.02 21.29 -26.69
N VAL A 12 0.96 20.48 -26.76
CA VAL A 12 0.46 19.68 -25.64
C VAL A 12 1.48 18.56 -25.43
N LEU A 13 2.32 18.70 -24.40
CA LEU A 13 3.22 17.65 -23.96
C LEU A 13 2.50 16.84 -22.88
N LEU A 14 2.02 15.65 -23.24
CA LEU A 14 1.57 14.63 -22.30
C LEU A 14 2.82 14.00 -21.69
N LEU A 15 3.20 14.41 -20.49
CA LEU A 15 4.28 13.79 -19.73
C LEU A 15 3.67 12.76 -18.77
N VAL A 16 3.66 11.50 -19.20
CA VAL A 16 3.67 10.36 -18.29
C VAL A 16 5.13 10.19 -17.87
N ALA A 17 5.45 10.54 -16.64
CA ALA A 17 6.79 10.32 -16.07
C ALA A 17 6.70 9.26 -14.98
N PHE A 18 6.92 8.02 -15.40
CA PHE A 18 7.50 6.97 -14.55
C PHE A 18 8.96 7.34 -14.31
N THR A 19 9.38 7.38 -13.04
CA THR A 19 10.80 7.41 -12.69
C THR A 19 11.06 6.42 -11.58
N VAL A 20 11.51 5.22 -11.96
CA VAL A 20 12.35 4.38 -11.12
C VAL A 20 13.72 5.05 -11.05
N LEU A 21 14.15 5.43 -9.85
CA LEU A 21 15.54 5.81 -9.60
C LEU A 21 16.13 4.85 -8.58
N MET A 22 16.83 3.83 -9.09
CA MET A 22 17.85 3.09 -8.35
C MET A 22 19.15 3.88 -8.46
N LEU A 23 19.59 4.54 -7.38
CA LEU A 23 20.96 5.00 -7.23
C LEU A 23 21.44 4.79 -5.78
N THR A 24 22.41 3.89 -5.69
CA THR A 24 23.46 3.68 -4.69
C THR A 24 23.73 4.83 -3.71
N ASP A 25 23.68 4.54 -2.40
CA ASP A 25 24.79 4.81 -1.46
C ASP A 25 24.59 4.11 -0.08
N PRO A 26 25.67 3.64 0.58
CA PRO A 26 25.61 2.91 1.85
C PRO A 26 25.42 3.86 3.04
N TRP A 27 24.45 3.57 3.91
CA TRP A 27 24.12 4.39 5.09
C TRP A 27 25.15 4.22 6.23
N PRO A 28 25.78 5.32 6.73
CA PRO A 28 26.57 5.29 7.94
C PRO A 28 25.80 5.87 9.14
N GLY A 29 26.07 5.33 10.33
CA GLY A 29 26.15 6.15 11.54
C GLY A 29 24.84 6.45 12.27
N ARG A 30 24.55 5.60 13.25
CA ARG A 30 23.61 5.80 14.36
C ARG A 30 24.06 6.97 15.25
N GLN A 31 23.21 7.98 15.49
CA GLN A 31 23.20 8.75 16.74
C GLN A 31 21.75 9.13 17.13
N ARG A 32 21.33 8.70 18.33
CA ARG A 32 20.07 9.10 18.98
C ARG A 32 20.29 10.38 19.78
N PRO A 33 19.32 11.33 19.79
CA PRO A 33 19.13 12.24 20.91
C PRO A 33 17.97 11.82 21.83
N GLN A 34 18.07 12.27 23.07
CA GLN A 34 17.33 11.85 24.27
C GLN A 34 15.83 12.19 24.28
N LEU A 35 15.07 11.35 25.00
CA LEU A 35 13.65 11.49 25.34
C LEU A 35 13.39 12.75 26.17
N GLY A 36 12.46 13.58 25.68
CA GLY A 36 11.81 14.67 26.40
C GLY A 36 10.33 14.38 26.60
N SER A 37 9.82 14.77 27.77
CA SER A 37 8.51 14.54 28.37
C SER A 37 7.27 14.84 27.53
N GLY A 38 6.31 13.90 27.56
CA GLY A 38 4.89 14.17 27.82
C GLY A 38 4.03 14.81 26.72
N GLN A 39 3.36 13.97 25.94
CA GLN A 39 2.00 14.17 25.42
C GLN A 39 1.54 12.81 24.87
N VAL A 40 0.37 12.33 25.26
CA VAL A 40 -0.25 11.15 24.61
C VAL A 40 -0.62 11.57 23.18
N PRO A 41 -0.20 10.88 22.10
CA PRO A 41 -0.54 11.30 20.75
C PRO A 41 -2.04 11.17 20.50
N SER A 42 -2.65 12.26 20.04
CA SER A 42 -3.97 12.25 19.40
C SER A 42 -3.95 11.23 18.27
N GLU A 43 -4.91 10.31 18.24
CA GLU A 43 -5.14 9.42 17.10
C GLU A 43 -5.32 10.29 15.86
N ALA A 44 -4.30 10.34 15.00
CA ALA A 44 -4.42 11.00 13.72
C ALA A 44 -5.32 10.13 12.86
N LEU A 45 -6.58 10.56 12.72
CA LEU A 45 -7.45 10.03 11.68
C LEU A 45 -6.72 10.19 10.34
N PRO A 46 -6.86 9.24 9.39
CA PRO A 46 -6.29 9.39 8.06
C PRO A 46 -6.69 10.74 7.46
N LEU A 47 -5.80 11.34 6.67
CA LEU A 47 -6.10 12.59 5.99
C LEU A 47 -7.21 12.34 4.95
N VAL A 48 -8.44 12.65 5.35
CA VAL A 48 -9.63 12.52 4.51
C VAL A 48 -10.03 13.91 4.02
N ASP A 49 -9.82 14.18 2.73
CA ASP A 49 -10.43 15.34 2.09
C ASP A 49 -11.90 15.01 1.74
N VAL A 50 -12.80 15.55 2.56
CA VAL A 50 -14.26 15.40 2.46
C VAL A 50 -14.80 15.85 1.09
N GLY A 51 -14.17 16.85 0.47
CA GLY A 51 -14.56 17.33 -0.86
C GLY A 51 -14.11 16.39 -1.98
N ALA A 52 -12.96 15.74 -1.82
CA ALA A 52 -12.40 14.82 -2.81
C ALA A 52 -13.12 13.46 -2.87
N LEU A 53 -13.72 13.02 -1.76
CA LEU A 53 -14.40 11.72 -1.65
C LEU A 53 -15.88 11.72 -2.06
N GLY A 54 -16.42 12.81 -2.59
CA GLY A 54 -17.79 12.80 -3.12
C GLY A 54 -18.90 12.68 -2.06
N GLY A 55 -18.62 13.03 -0.80
CA GLY A 55 -19.63 13.26 0.25
C GLY A 55 -19.52 12.37 1.50
N VAL A 56 -20.39 12.64 2.48
CA VAL A 56 -20.40 12.00 3.82
C VAL A 56 -20.57 10.48 3.75
N GLU A 57 -21.37 9.97 2.80
CA GLU A 57 -21.58 8.52 2.64
C GLU A 57 -20.30 7.75 2.25
N LEU A 58 -19.36 8.38 1.53
CA LEU A 58 -18.07 7.73 1.24
C LEU A 58 -17.18 7.67 2.47
N ILE A 59 -17.24 8.69 3.33
CA ILE A 59 -16.53 8.74 4.61
C ILE A 59 -17.03 7.64 5.54
N ASP A 60 -18.35 7.51 5.69
CA ASP A 60 -18.93 6.47 6.54
C ASP A 60 -18.48 5.06 6.11
N ARG A 61 -18.35 4.83 4.79
CA ARG A 61 -17.87 3.55 4.24
C ARG A 61 -16.38 3.31 4.49
N THR A 62 -15.54 4.32 4.34
CA THR A 62 -14.09 4.18 4.55
C THR A 62 -13.76 4.01 6.04
N GLU A 63 -14.45 4.72 6.92
CA GLU A 63 -14.39 4.50 8.37
C GLU A 63 -14.87 3.09 8.75
N ALA A 64 -16.02 2.66 8.22
CA ALA A 64 -16.53 1.31 8.46
C ALA A 64 -15.58 0.22 7.92
N ALA A 65 -14.87 0.48 6.82
CA ALA A 65 -13.88 -0.44 6.26
C ALA A 65 -12.65 -0.55 7.16
N LEU A 66 -12.10 0.57 7.64
CA LEU A 66 -11.01 0.57 8.62
C LEU A 66 -11.37 -0.15 9.90
N GLY A 67 -12.62 0.01 10.38
CA GLY A 67 -13.13 -0.69 11.55
C GLY A 67 -13.21 -2.22 11.42
N ARG A 68 -13.01 -2.78 10.21
CA ARG A 68 -12.92 -4.24 10.01
C ARG A 68 -11.51 -4.80 10.24
N LEU A 69 -10.49 -3.95 10.24
CA LEU A 69 -9.10 -4.40 10.42
C LEU A 69 -8.80 -4.52 11.91
N ALA A 70 -8.28 -5.68 12.31
CA ALA A 70 -7.83 -5.92 13.68
C ALA A 70 -6.37 -5.51 13.90
N TYR A 71 -5.57 -5.46 12.84
CA TYR A 71 -4.17 -5.10 12.88
C TYR A 71 -3.99 -3.63 13.27
N PRO A 72 -3.17 -3.32 14.30
CA PRO A 72 -3.00 -1.96 14.82
C PRO A 72 -2.08 -1.11 13.94
N TRP A 73 -2.44 -0.92 12.67
CA TRP A 73 -1.57 -0.35 11.64
C TRP A 73 -1.03 1.04 11.98
N GLN A 74 -1.82 1.91 12.62
CA GLN A 74 -1.34 3.25 13.00
C GLN A 74 -0.16 3.20 13.97
N ARG A 75 -0.11 2.17 14.82
CA ARG A 75 0.96 1.97 15.80
C ARG A 75 2.15 1.27 15.17
N GLU A 76 1.91 0.16 14.47
CA GLU A 76 2.98 -0.67 13.90
C GLU A 76 3.70 0.04 12.75
N LEU A 77 2.94 0.72 11.89
CA LEU A 77 3.44 1.45 10.74
C LEU A 77 3.61 2.93 11.05
N ALA A 78 4.20 3.23 12.21
CA ALA A 78 4.44 4.61 12.62
C ALA A 78 5.24 5.39 11.55
N GLY A 79 4.66 6.49 11.06
CA GLY A 79 5.22 7.30 9.99
C GLY A 79 4.78 6.90 8.58
N TRP A 80 3.87 5.92 8.45
CA TRP A 80 3.09 5.74 7.23
C TRP A 80 1.81 6.57 7.28
N GLU A 81 1.43 7.15 6.14
CA GLU A 81 0.18 7.86 5.95
C GLU A 81 -0.79 7.02 5.12
N LEU A 82 -2.08 7.04 5.49
CA LEU A 82 -3.15 6.45 4.68
C LEU A 82 -4.09 7.56 4.20
N ALA A 83 -4.37 7.57 2.90
CA ALA A 83 -5.29 8.51 2.27
C ALA A 83 -6.32 7.79 1.40
N PHE A 84 -7.57 8.18 1.55
CA PHE A 84 -8.63 7.81 0.62
C PHE A 84 -8.75 8.90 -0.44
N LEU A 85 -8.81 8.49 -1.70
CA LEU A 85 -8.89 9.35 -2.88
C LEU A 85 -10.07 8.92 -3.76
N PRO A 86 -10.59 9.82 -4.63
CA PRO A 86 -11.61 9.44 -5.60
C PRO A 86 -11.12 8.33 -6.53
N GLY A 87 -12.02 7.38 -6.82
CA GLY A 87 -11.73 6.21 -7.62
C GLY A 87 -11.21 6.49 -9.03
N ARG A 88 -10.30 5.63 -9.49
CA ARG A 88 -9.74 5.62 -10.86
C ARG A 88 -9.97 4.26 -11.54
N PRO A 89 -9.98 4.19 -12.89
CA PRO A 89 -10.34 2.95 -13.59
C PRO A 89 -9.27 1.86 -13.52
N ASP A 90 -8.00 2.25 -13.41
CA ASP A 90 -6.82 1.40 -13.54
C ASP A 90 -6.27 0.87 -12.21
N LEU A 91 -6.53 1.55 -11.09
CA LEU A 91 -6.01 1.18 -9.77
C LEU A 91 -7.10 1.25 -8.69
N ARG A 92 -6.93 0.42 -7.66
CA ARG A 92 -7.77 0.41 -6.45
C ARG A 92 -7.00 0.84 -5.20
N GLY A 93 -5.71 0.52 -5.15
CA GLY A 93 -4.80 0.98 -4.11
C GLY A 93 -3.40 1.20 -4.68
N LEU A 94 -2.56 1.88 -3.90
CA LEU A 94 -1.14 2.03 -4.19
C LEU A 94 -0.35 2.28 -2.89
N THR A 95 0.66 1.46 -2.67
CA THR A 95 1.67 1.66 -1.63
C THR A 95 2.88 2.38 -2.24
N LEU A 96 3.24 3.54 -1.66
CA LEU A 96 4.30 4.43 -2.11
C LEU A 96 5.46 4.42 -1.08
N PRO A 97 6.47 3.55 -1.24
CA PRO A 97 7.46 3.30 -0.19
C PRO A 97 8.31 4.53 0.14
N ALA A 98 8.73 5.29 -0.89
CA ALA A 98 9.57 6.47 -0.74
C ALA A 98 8.89 7.59 0.08
N ALA A 99 7.57 7.70 -0.02
CA ALA A 99 6.77 8.67 0.70
C ALA A 99 6.16 8.11 2.00
N ARG A 100 6.34 6.80 2.26
CA ARG A 100 5.59 6.06 3.29
C ARG A 100 4.10 6.37 3.25
N ARG A 101 3.51 6.25 2.07
CA ARG A 101 2.11 6.61 1.86
C ARG A 101 1.34 5.46 1.24
N ILE A 102 0.13 5.23 1.72
CA ILE A 102 -0.85 4.29 1.20
C ILE A 102 -2.00 5.12 0.63
N GLU A 103 -2.34 4.88 -0.62
CA GLU A 103 -3.46 5.52 -1.29
C GLU A 103 -4.53 4.48 -1.64
N ILE A 104 -5.78 4.81 -1.34
CA ILE A 104 -6.94 3.95 -1.63
C ILE A 104 -7.90 4.71 -2.52
N TYR A 105 -8.13 4.20 -3.73
CA TYR A 105 -8.94 4.84 -4.75
C TYR A 105 -10.37 4.28 -4.71
N VAL A 106 -11.25 4.96 -3.96
CA VAL A 106 -12.59 4.45 -3.65
C VAL A 106 -13.59 4.86 -4.72
N ARG A 107 -14.30 3.87 -5.28
CA ARG A 107 -15.33 4.10 -6.30
C ARG A 107 -16.70 4.23 -5.64
N PRO A 108 -17.65 4.99 -6.24
CA PRO A 108 -19.00 5.11 -5.68
C PRO A 108 -19.72 3.77 -5.48
N ALA A 109 -19.42 2.78 -6.32
CA ALA A 109 -20.02 1.44 -6.27
C ALA A 109 -19.29 0.45 -5.33
N ASP A 110 -18.15 0.82 -4.75
CA ASP A 110 -17.44 -0.08 -3.84
C ASP A 110 -18.20 -0.20 -2.51
N ASP A 111 -18.44 -1.43 -2.06
CA ASP A 111 -18.98 -1.67 -0.73
C ASP A 111 -17.86 -1.68 0.33
N VAL A 112 -18.26 -1.70 1.61
CA VAL A 112 -17.34 -1.71 2.75
C VAL A 112 -16.38 -2.90 2.72
N GLY A 113 -16.81 -4.06 2.22
CA GLY A 113 -15.97 -5.27 2.13
C GLY A 113 -14.88 -5.12 1.09
N ILE A 114 -15.20 -4.59 -0.10
CA ILE A 114 -14.22 -4.29 -1.13
C ILE A 114 -13.19 -3.28 -0.62
N ILE A 115 -13.65 -2.20 0.03
CA ILE A 115 -12.75 -1.18 0.57
C ILE A 115 -11.84 -1.78 1.65
N ALA A 116 -12.38 -2.57 2.57
CA ALA A 116 -11.60 -3.18 3.64
C ALA A 116 -10.52 -4.13 3.10
N HIS A 117 -10.86 -4.93 2.09
CA HIS A 117 -9.91 -5.82 1.43
C HIS A 117 -8.76 -5.04 0.78
N VAL A 118 -9.07 -4.01 -0.01
CA VAL A 118 -8.05 -3.17 -0.66
C VAL A 118 -7.18 -2.45 0.38
N VAL A 119 -7.78 -1.89 1.43
CA VAL A 119 -7.04 -1.25 2.53
C VAL A 119 -6.09 -2.24 3.19
N ALA A 120 -6.56 -3.44 3.51
CA ALA A 120 -5.74 -4.46 4.15
C ALA A 120 -4.62 -4.94 3.23
N HIS A 121 -4.89 -5.10 1.92
CA HIS A 121 -3.87 -5.43 0.93
C HIS A 121 -2.73 -4.40 0.93
N GLU A 122 -3.04 -3.11 0.81
CA GLU A 122 -1.99 -2.07 0.78
C GLU A 122 -1.25 -1.94 2.12
N ILE A 123 -1.94 -2.15 3.25
CA ILE A 123 -1.27 -2.25 4.54
C ILE A 123 -0.32 -3.46 4.56
N GLY A 124 -0.69 -4.59 3.96
CA GLY A 124 0.16 -5.78 3.82
C GLY A 124 1.49 -5.49 3.10
N HIS A 125 1.45 -4.70 2.03
CA HIS A 125 2.67 -4.21 1.35
C HIS A 125 3.52 -3.32 2.27
N ALA A 126 2.90 -2.38 2.98
CA ALA A 126 3.62 -1.52 3.92
C ALA A 126 4.25 -2.31 5.09
N VAL A 127 3.58 -3.37 5.55
CA VAL A 127 4.09 -4.32 6.56
C VAL A 127 5.31 -5.07 6.02
N ASP A 128 5.24 -5.64 4.80
CA ASP A 128 6.40 -6.30 4.17
C ASP A 128 7.60 -5.37 4.05
N LEU A 129 7.38 -4.14 3.57
CA LEU A 129 8.43 -3.15 3.44
C LEU A 129 9.02 -2.69 4.79
N THR A 130 8.25 -2.79 5.87
CA THR A 130 8.66 -2.29 7.19
C THR A 130 9.36 -3.37 8.02
N PHE A 131 8.89 -4.62 7.97
CA PHE A 131 9.34 -5.67 8.88
C PHE A 131 10.08 -6.82 8.21
N ASN A 132 9.79 -7.11 6.94
CA ASN A 132 10.29 -8.33 6.31
C ASN A 132 11.57 -8.06 5.53
N ASP A 133 12.61 -8.85 5.83
CA ASP A 133 13.83 -8.90 5.05
C ASP A 133 13.80 -10.03 4.01
N ALA A 134 14.95 -10.31 3.38
CA ALA A 134 15.04 -11.36 2.35
C ALA A 134 14.79 -12.77 2.90
N ASP A 135 15.15 -13.04 4.16
CA ASP A 135 14.97 -14.35 4.78
C ASP A 135 13.49 -14.57 5.10
N ASP A 136 12.79 -13.54 5.56
CA ASP A 136 11.35 -13.59 5.83
C ASP A 136 10.53 -13.81 4.56
N ARG A 137 10.91 -13.11 3.49
CA ARG A 137 10.34 -13.28 2.16
C ARG A 137 10.62 -14.67 1.59
N GLY A 138 11.81 -15.20 1.85
CA GLY A 138 12.17 -16.58 1.52
C GLY A 138 11.31 -17.60 2.25
N ALA A 139 11.10 -17.41 3.56
CA ALA A 139 10.25 -18.28 4.37
C ALA A 139 8.78 -18.25 3.91
N TRP A 140 8.27 -17.08 3.54
CA TRP A 140 6.94 -16.97 2.93
C TRP A 140 6.85 -17.74 1.61
N ALA A 141 7.80 -17.50 0.70
CA ALA A 141 7.83 -18.15 -0.60
C ALA A 141 7.93 -19.69 -0.49
N GLU A 142 8.74 -20.19 0.46
CA GLU A 142 8.86 -21.62 0.73
C GLU A 142 7.54 -22.21 1.25
N GLN A 143 6.91 -21.58 2.25
CA GLN A 143 5.65 -22.08 2.82
C GLN A 143 4.52 -22.11 1.77
N ARG A 144 4.47 -21.10 0.92
CA ARG A 144 3.44 -20.95 -0.11
C ARG A 144 3.75 -21.73 -1.40
N GLU A 145 4.89 -22.41 -1.44
CA GLU A 145 5.41 -23.10 -2.62
C GLU A 145 5.41 -22.21 -3.87
N LEU A 146 5.74 -20.92 -3.69
CA LEU A 146 5.67 -19.97 -4.79
C LEU A 146 6.67 -20.37 -5.88
N PRO A 147 6.28 -20.27 -7.17
CA PRO A 147 7.25 -20.35 -8.25
C PRO A 147 8.33 -19.28 -8.06
N ALA A 148 9.42 -19.33 -8.82
CA ALA A 148 10.46 -18.29 -8.84
C ALA A 148 9.95 -16.95 -9.45
N ALA A 149 8.79 -16.48 -8.99
CA ALA A 149 8.25 -15.17 -9.22
C ALA A 149 9.19 -14.14 -8.57
N GLY A 150 9.37 -13.01 -9.25
CA GLY A 150 9.99 -11.86 -8.61
C GLY A 150 9.18 -11.47 -7.37
N TRP A 151 9.86 -11.09 -6.29
CA TRP A 151 9.18 -10.62 -5.09
C TRP A 151 8.37 -9.35 -5.40
N TRP A 152 9.01 -8.39 -6.06
CA TRP A 152 8.38 -7.15 -6.50
C TRP A 152 7.92 -7.24 -7.96
N PRO A 153 6.81 -6.56 -8.32
CA PRO A 153 6.41 -6.45 -9.71
C PRO A 153 7.49 -5.73 -10.53
N VAL A 154 7.75 -6.27 -11.72
CA VAL A 154 8.50 -5.57 -12.77
C VAL A 154 7.52 -5.00 -13.80
N GLU A 155 8.01 -4.18 -14.73
CA GLU A 155 7.15 -3.56 -15.75
C GLU A 155 6.27 -4.60 -16.48
N GLY A 156 4.97 -4.36 -16.49
CA GLY A 156 3.99 -5.22 -17.15
C GLY A 156 3.52 -6.44 -16.34
N VAL A 157 4.03 -6.66 -15.12
CA VAL A 157 3.58 -7.72 -14.22
C VAL A 157 2.53 -7.17 -13.25
N HIS A 158 1.40 -7.88 -13.11
CA HIS A 158 0.38 -7.51 -12.13
C HIS A 158 0.86 -7.89 -10.72
N ASP A 159 0.47 -7.09 -9.72
CA ASP A 159 0.85 -7.33 -8.33
C ASP A 159 0.45 -8.74 -7.86
N PHE A 160 -0.75 -9.20 -8.20
CA PHE A 160 -1.25 -10.54 -7.87
C PHE A 160 -0.45 -11.70 -8.46
N ASP A 161 0.46 -11.43 -9.40
CA ASP A 161 1.36 -12.41 -10.02
C ASP A 161 2.75 -12.45 -9.35
N THR A 162 2.90 -11.84 -8.16
CA THR A 162 4.19 -11.66 -7.46
C THR A 162 4.19 -12.21 -6.03
N GLY A 163 5.37 -12.40 -5.46
CA GLY A 163 5.51 -12.79 -4.05
C GLY A 163 4.97 -11.73 -3.07
N ALA A 164 5.24 -10.45 -3.34
CA ALA A 164 4.72 -9.35 -2.53
C ALA A 164 3.18 -9.26 -2.61
N GLY A 165 2.61 -9.41 -3.80
CA GLY A 165 1.16 -9.42 -3.96
C GLY A 165 0.49 -10.63 -3.30
N ASP A 166 1.10 -11.82 -3.39
CA ASP A 166 0.61 -13.00 -2.66
C ASP A 166 0.62 -12.78 -1.14
N TRP A 167 1.72 -12.22 -0.61
CA TRP A 167 1.83 -11.82 0.78
C TRP A 167 0.73 -10.82 1.18
N ALA A 168 0.55 -9.74 0.40
CA ALA A 168 -0.44 -8.70 0.65
C ALA A 168 -1.87 -9.25 0.60
N GLU A 169 -2.17 -10.16 -0.33
CA GLU A 169 -3.46 -10.85 -0.39
C GLU A 169 -3.72 -11.73 0.82
N CYS A 170 -2.72 -12.47 1.31
CA CYS A 170 -2.88 -13.26 2.53
C CYS A 170 -2.99 -12.39 3.79
N PHE A 171 -2.34 -11.23 3.82
CA PHE A 171 -2.59 -10.23 4.85
C PHE A 171 -4.04 -9.72 4.80
N ALA A 172 -4.56 -9.43 3.61
CA ALA A 172 -5.96 -9.02 3.44
C ALA A 172 -6.95 -10.10 3.88
N THR A 173 -6.69 -11.37 3.53
CA THR A 173 -7.46 -12.52 4.01
C THR A 173 -7.41 -12.63 5.53
N TRP A 174 -6.24 -12.46 6.14
CA TRP A 174 -6.07 -12.51 7.60
C TRP A 174 -6.92 -11.46 8.32
N GLN A 175 -6.96 -10.24 7.78
CA GLN A 175 -7.67 -9.13 8.41
C GLN A 175 -9.18 -9.14 8.17
N THR A 176 -9.62 -9.58 6.99
CA THR A 176 -11.01 -9.36 6.56
C THR A 176 -11.81 -10.65 6.38
N GLY A 177 -11.14 -11.81 6.36
CA GLY A 177 -11.74 -13.08 5.97
C GLY A 177 -12.07 -13.19 4.47
N SER A 178 -11.64 -12.23 3.65
CA SER A 178 -11.80 -12.27 2.20
C SER A 178 -11.03 -13.42 1.56
N HIS A 179 -11.41 -13.80 0.35
CA HIS A 179 -10.57 -14.66 -0.48
C HIS A 179 -9.36 -13.87 -1.00
N SER A 180 -8.22 -14.57 -1.10
CA SER A 180 -7.05 -14.09 -1.83
C SER A 180 -7.33 -14.15 -3.34
N LEU A 181 -6.86 -13.13 -4.03
CA LEU A 181 -6.85 -12.93 -5.48
C LEU A 181 -5.49 -13.26 -6.10
N SER A 182 -4.51 -13.69 -5.28
CA SER A 182 -3.20 -14.13 -5.74
C SER A 182 -3.33 -15.24 -6.79
N THR A 183 -2.61 -15.07 -7.90
CA THR A 183 -2.59 -16.07 -8.99
C THR A 183 -1.44 -17.07 -8.83
N VAL A 184 -0.47 -16.77 -7.94
CA VAL A 184 0.73 -17.59 -7.73
C VAL A 184 0.60 -18.56 -6.57
N GLY A 185 -0.11 -18.21 -5.49
CA GLY A 185 -0.29 -19.06 -4.31
C GLY A 185 -1.76 -19.45 -4.03
N GLY A 186 -2.73 -18.84 -4.71
CA GLY A 186 -4.15 -19.12 -4.50
C GLY A 186 -4.63 -18.79 -3.08
N ARG A 187 -5.55 -19.61 -2.54
CA ARG A 187 -6.15 -19.38 -1.21
C ARG A 187 -5.11 -19.51 -0.09
N CYS A 188 -5.21 -18.66 0.93
CA CYS A 188 -4.41 -18.73 2.15
C CYS A 188 -5.12 -19.61 3.20
N ASP A 189 -4.42 -20.61 3.73
CA ASP A 189 -4.94 -21.50 4.76
C ASP A 189 -4.56 -21.07 6.19
N ALA A 190 -4.87 -21.90 7.20
CA ALA A 190 -4.61 -21.54 8.59
C ALA A 190 -3.11 -21.41 8.92
N GLU A 191 -2.24 -22.17 8.27
CA GLU A 191 -0.79 -22.10 8.48
C GLU A 191 -0.22 -20.85 7.82
N ASP A 192 -0.73 -20.49 6.63
CA ASP A 192 -0.40 -19.23 5.95
C ASP A 192 -0.73 -18.02 6.81
N LEU A 193 -1.95 -17.95 7.33
CA LEU A 193 -2.38 -16.83 8.16
C LEU A 193 -1.61 -16.76 9.49
N ALA A 194 -1.18 -17.91 10.03
CA ALA A 194 -0.31 -17.95 11.20
C ALA A 194 1.10 -17.42 10.91
N LEU A 195 1.66 -17.70 9.72
CA LEU A 195 2.93 -17.11 9.29
C LEU A 195 2.78 -15.59 9.06
N VAL A 196 1.71 -15.15 8.37
CA VAL A 196 1.40 -13.73 8.20
C VAL A 196 1.40 -12.99 9.53
N ALA A 197 0.66 -13.50 10.51
CA ALA A 197 0.58 -12.88 11.83
C ALA A 197 1.95 -12.75 12.52
N ARG A 198 2.83 -13.76 12.38
CA ARG A 198 4.19 -13.72 12.95
C ARG A 198 5.10 -12.71 12.25
N LEU A 199 4.98 -12.61 10.93
CA LEU A 199 5.79 -11.73 10.10
C LEU A 199 5.29 -10.28 10.08
N SER A 200 4.13 -9.99 10.69
CA SER A 200 3.52 -8.65 10.64
C SER A 200 3.95 -7.70 11.77
N HIS A 201 4.96 -8.03 12.57
CA HIS A 201 5.36 -7.26 13.74
C HIS A 201 6.88 -7.19 13.88
N ASP A 202 7.36 -6.16 14.58
CA ASP A 202 8.76 -6.06 15.01
C ASP A 202 9.14 -7.25 15.91
N ARG A 203 10.35 -7.78 15.75
CA ARG A 203 10.83 -9.00 16.41
C ARG A 203 11.74 -8.73 17.60
#